data_AF-A0A934ZZP2-F1
#
_entry.id   AF-A0A934ZZP2-F1
#
_cell.length_a   1.000
_cell.length_b   1.000
_cell.length_c   1.000
_cell.angle_alpha   90.00
_cell.angle_beta   90.00
_cell.angle_gamma   90.00
#
_symmetry.space_group_name_H-M   'P 1'
#
loop_
_entity.id
_entity.type
_entity.pdbx_description
1 polymer ?
#
loop_
_entity_poly.entity_id
_entity_poly.type
_entity_poly.pdbx_seq_one_letter_code
_entity_poly.pdbx_strand_id
1 'polypeptide(L)'
;MTKPFDIEAARRGDQVQTEVGTIVRFIGQMSDGRIVYERAGELRHAPESILRMAPRKRTLYIGIQSIGTAGPWFSVAEDANDWVEEFPATRRYIPVEVTE
;
A
#
# COMPACT_ATOMS: atom_id res chain seq x y z
N MET A 1 -9.36 9.57 -3.81
CA MET A 1 -10.46 8.63 -4.12
C MET A 1 -9.82 7.31 -4.48
N THR A 2 -10.23 6.18 -3.89
CA THR A 2 -9.62 4.87 -4.16
C THR A 2 -9.99 4.36 -5.55
N LYS A 3 -9.08 3.64 -6.20
CA LYS A 3 -9.27 3.17 -7.58
C LYS A 3 -10.45 2.17 -7.66
N PRO A 4 -11.22 2.13 -8.77
CA PRO A 4 -12.18 1.05 -9.00
C PRO A 4 -11.52 -0.31 -8.80
N PHE A 5 -12.29 -1.31 -8.38
CA PHE A 5 -11.77 -2.68 -8.30
C PHE A 5 -11.34 -3.15 -9.70
N ASP A 6 -10.25 -3.93 -9.75
CA ASP A 6 -9.69 -4.49 -10.96
C ASP A 6 -9.37 -5.97 -10.68
N ILE A 7 -10.15 -6.86 -11.30
CA ILE A 7 -10.02 -8.31 -11.11
C ILE A 7 -8.70 -8.86 -11.65
N GLU A 8 -8.14 -8.25 -12.69
CA GLU A 8 -6.88 -8.70 -13.30
C GLU A 8 -5.68 -8.30 -12.44
N ALA A 9 -5.79 -7.17 -11.73
CA ALA A 9 -4.77 -6.70 -10.80
C ALA A 9 -4.85 -7.36 -9.41
N ALA A 10 -6.04 -7.78 -8.97
CA ALA A 10 -6.27 -8.33 -7.64
C ALA A 10 -5.76 -9.77 -7.49
N ARG A 11 -5.02 -10.02 -6.41
CA ARG A 11 -4.54 -11.36 -6.04
C ARG A 11 -5.25 -11.86 -4.79
N ARG A 12 -5.54 -13.17 -4.74
CA ARG A 12 -6.14 -13.78 -3.55
C ARG A 12 -5.34 -13.41 -2.29
N GLY A 13 -6.01 -12.84 -1.30
CA GLY A 13 -5.42 -12.32 -0.07
C GLY A 13 -5.25 -10.80 -0.05
N ASP A 14 -5.34 -10.13 -1.20
CA ASP A 14 -5.23 -8.67 -1.28
C ASP A 14 -6.33 -7.98 -0.47
N GLN A 15 -5.98 -6.82 0.08
CA GLN A 15 -6.95 -5.94 0.70
C GLN A 15 -7.72 -5.17 -0.38
N VAL A 16 -9.04 -5.14 -0.24
CA VAL A 16 -9.95 -4.37 -1.09
C VAL A 16 -10.93 -3.61 -0.22
N GLN A 17 -11.50 -2.54 -0.75
CA GLN A 17 -12.36 -1.64 0.00
C GLN A 17 -13.80 -1.75 -0.51
N THR A 18 -14.76 -1.90 0.39
CA THR A 18 -16.19 -1.80 0.05
C THR A 18 -16.59 -0.34 -0.17
N GLU A 19 -17.73 -0.09 -0.81
CA GLU A 19 -18.30 1.26 -1.00
C GLU A 19 -18.40 2.09 0.31
N VAL A 20 -18.69 1.45 1.44
CA VAL A 20 -18.76 2.09 2.78
C VAL A 20 -17.39 2.25 3.46
N GLY A 21 -16.29 2.06 2.73
CA GLY A 21 -14.92 2.28 3.20
C GLY A 21 -14.31 1.14 4.02
N THR A 22 -15.04 0.05 4.27
CA THR A 22 -14.52 -1.12 5.01
C THR A 22 -13.48 -1.87 4.20
N ILE A 23 -12.33 -2.17 4.81
CA ILE A 23 -11.30 -3.04 4.22
C ILE A 23 -11.68 -4.50 4.44
N VAL A 24 -11.70 -5.28 3.36
CA VAL A 24 -12.00 -6.71 3.33
C VAL A 24 -10.90 -7.44 2.55
N ARG A 25 -10.83 -8.76 2.68
CA ARG A 25 -9.81 -9.57 2.00
C ARG A 25 -10.40 -10.21 0.74
N PHE A 26 -9.83 -9.95 -0.42
CA PHE A 26 -10.25 -10.58 -1.67
C PHE A 26 -9.89 -12.07 -1.69
N ILE A 27 -10.80 -12.92 -2.17
CA ILE A 27 -10.63 -14.38 -2.22
C ILE A 27 -10.61 -14.89 -3.67
N GLY A 28 -11.49 -14.37 -4.52
CA GLY A 28 -11.61 -14.81 -5.91
C GLY A 28 -12.89 -14.30 -6.58
N GLN A 29 -13.22 -14.86 -7.74
CA GLN A 29 -14.43 -14.53 -8.48
C GLN A 29 -15.25 -15.80 -8.76
N MET A 30 -16.58 -15.69 -8.66
CA MET A 30 -17.52 -16.74 -9.02
C MET A 30 -17.76 -16.77 -10.53
N SER A 31 -18.25 -17.89 -11.06
CA SER A 31 -18.57 -18.03 -12.49
C SER A 31 -19.64 -17.05 -13.00
N ASP A 32 -20.43 -16.47 -12.10
CA ASP A 32 -21.44 -15.44 -12.41
C ASP A 32 -20.89 -14.00 -12.35
N GLY A 33 -19.58 -13.84 -12.18
CA GLY A 33 -18.88 -12.56 -12.13
C GLY A 33 -18.83 -11.90 -10.74
N ARG A 34 -19.49 -12.45 -9.72
CA ARG A 34 -19.44 -11.87 -8.36
C ARG A 34 -18.08 -12.10 -7.70
N ILE A 35 -17.59 -11.07 -7.02
CA ILE A 35 -16.35 -11.09 -6.27
C ILE A 35 -16.58 -11.69 -4.89
N VAL A 36 -15.82 -12.72 -4.54
CA VAL A 36 -15.78 -13.34 -3.22
C VAL A 36 -14.73 -12.65 -2.36
N TYR A 37 -15.12 -12.26 -1.16
CA TYR A 37 -14.23 -11.65 -0.18
C TYR A 37 -14.52 -12.18 1.23
N GLU A 38 -13.54 -12.10 2.10
CA GLU A 38 -13.63 -12.44 3.52
C GLU A 38 -13.77 -11.16 4.35
N ARG A 39 -14.78 -11.14 5.22
CA ARG A 39 -15.00 -10.07 6.21
C ARG A 39 -15.28 -10.72 7.56
N ALA A 40 -14.46 -10.40 8.56
CA ALA A 40 -14.60 -10.94 9.92
C ALA A 40 -14.65 -12.48 9.97
N GLY A 41 -13.88 -13.16 9.11
CA GLY A 41 -13.84 -14.62 9.02
C GLY A 41 -15.00 -15.26 8.25
N GLU A 42 -15.93 -14.47 7.73
CA GLU A 42 -17.04 -14.96 6.90
C GLU A 42 -16.77 -14.67 5.42
N LEU A 43 -17.05 -15.65 4.57
CA LEU A 43 -17.06 -15.46 3.12
C LEU A 43 -18.36 -14.79 2.69
N ARG A 44 -18.21 -13.71 1.92
CA ARG A 44 -19.29 -12.93 1.34
C ARG A 44 -19.00 -12.71 -0.14
N HIS A 45 -20.01 -12.27 -0.88
CA HIS A 45 -19.86 -11.95 -2.29
C HIS A 45 -20.57 -10.64 -2.63
N ALA A 46 -20.05 -9.95 -3.63
CA ALA A 46 -20.57 -8.68 -4.10
C ALA A 46 -20.33 -8.52 -5.61
N PRO A 47 -21.12 -7.70 -6.31
CA PRO A 47 -20.73 -7.24 -7.64
C PRO A 47 -19.45 -6.41 -7.56
N GLU A 48 -18.67 -6.43 -8.63
CA GLU A 48 -17.43 -5.67 -8.76
C GLU A 48 -17.62 -4.16 -8.54
N SER A 49 -18.75 -3.62 -8.98
CA SER A 49 -19.07 -2.19 -8.93
C SER A 49 -19.10 -1.57 -7.53
N ILE A 50 -19.27 -2.37 -6.48
CA ILE A 50 -19.32 -1.89 -5.09
C ILE A 50 -17.99 -2.08 -4.35
N LEU A 51 -16.97 -2.58 -5.05
CA LEU A 51 -15.61 -2.76 -4.53
C LEU A 51 -14.65 -1.76 -5.17
N ARG A 52 -13.61 -1.44 -4.43
CA ARG A 52 -12.48 -0.60 -4.84
C ARG A 52 -11.18 -1.28 -4.45
N MET A 53 -10.11 -1.02 -5.19
CA MET A 53 -8.78 -1.43 -4.74
C MET A 53 -8.48 -0.72 -3.42
N ALA A 54 -8.05 -1.46 -2.40
CA ALA A 54 -7.63 -0.82 -1.17
C ALA A 54 -6.41 0.08 -1.47
N PRO A 55 -6.28 1.21 -0.75
CA PRO A 55 -5.08 2.01 -0.84
C PRO A 55 -3.86 1.14 -0.49
N ARG A 56 -2.87 1.09 -1.38
CA ARG A 56 -1.63 0.37 -1.07
C ARG A 56 -0.81 1.25 -0.13
N LYS A 57 -0.53 0.73 1.07
CA LYS A 57 0.48 1.33 1.93
C LYS A 57 1.85 0.92 1.43
N ARG A 58 2.74 1.88 1.21
CA ARG A 58 4.18 1.64 1.04
C ARG A 58 4.94 2.35 2.15
N THR A 59 6.07 1.79 2.56
CA THR A 59 6.98 2.46 3.49
C THR A 59 8.02 3.19 2.67
N LEU A 60 8.14 4.50 2.86
CA LEU A 60 9.24 5.29 2.33
C LEU A 60 10.26 5.54 3.43
N TYR A 61 11.54 5.52 3.08
CA TYR A 61 12.61 5.90 4.00
C TYR A 61 13.05 7.32 3.69
N ILE A 62 12.89 8.21 4.68
CA ILE A 62 13.39 9.59 4.57
C ILE A 62 14.76 9.66 5.26
N GLY A 63 15.79 9.96 4.48
CA GLY A 63 17.13 10.26 4.97
C GLY A 63 17.26 11.74 5.30
N ILE A 64 17.68 12.05 6.54
CA ILE A 64 17.97 13.43 6.97
C ILE A 64 19.47 13.57 7.16
N GLN A 65 20.13 14.45 6.38
CA GLN A 65 21.51 14.86 6.62
C GLN A 65 21.58 16.30 7.10
N SER A 66 22.40 16.53 8.12
CA SER A 66 22.94 17.86 8.40
C SER A 66 24.37 17.89 7.86
N ILE A 67 24.61 18.73 6.84
CA ILE A 67 25.96 18.99 6.32
C ILE A 67 26.37 20.39 6.78
N GLY A 68 27.00 20.48 7.95
CA GLY A 68 27.51 21.75 8.49
C GLY A 68 26.47 22.87 8.52
N THR A 69 26.83 24.06 8.02
CA THR A 69 25.97 25.27 8.00
C THR A 69 24.99 25.33 6.83
N ALA A 70 24.96 24.33 5.94
CA ALA A 70 24.18 24.38 4.70
C ALA A 70 22.69 23.96 4.83
N GLY A 71 22.19 23.77 6.05
CA GLY A 71 20.81 23.35 6.30
C GLY A 71 20.56 21.85 6.07
N PRO A 72 19.37 21.34 6.43
CA PRO A 72 19.04 19.93 6.29
C PRO A 72 18.72 19.56 4.84
N TRP A 73 19.29 18.46 4.37
CA TRP A 73 18.98 17.86 3.08
C TRP A 73 18.09 16.62 3.30
N PHE A 74 16.99 16.53 2.55
CA PHE A 74 16.08 15.40 2.58
C PHE A 74 16.18 14.60 1.29
N SER A 75 16.03 13.28 1.40
CA SER A 75 15.96 12.38 0.26
C SER A 75 15.02 11.22 0.60
N VAL A 76 14.35 10.69 -0.41
CA VAL A 76 13.30 9.66 -0.27
C VAL A 76 13.72 8.45 -1.10
N ALA A 77 13.69 7.25 -0.51
CA ALA A 77 13.75 6.01 -1.29
C ALA A 77 12.69 5.00 -0.85
N GLU A 78 12.51 4.00 -1.71
CA GLU A 78 11.54 2.93 -1.54
C GLU A 78 12.15 1.70 -0.84
N ASP A 79 13.46 1.50 -0.92
CA ASP A 79 14.20 0.49 -0.16
C ASP A 79 15.16 1.13 0.87
N ALA A 80 15.30 0.50 2.03
CA ALA A 80 16.31 0.87 3.02
C ALA A 80 17.72 0.53 2.54
N ASN A 81 17.85 -0.50 1.69
CA ASN A 81 19.12 -0.99 1.18
C ASN A 81 19.69 -0.14 0.03
N ASP A 82 18.86 0.63 -0.68
CA ASP A 82 19.30 1.60 -1.71
C ASP A 82 20.31 2.61 -1.16
N TRP A 83 20.36 2.76 0.18
CA TRP A 83 21.20 3.73 0.88
C TRP A 83 22.53 3.18 1.39
N VAL A 84 22.78 1.87 1.34
CA VAL A 84 23.95 1.24 1.99
C VAL A 84 25.24 1.54 1.23
N GLU A 85 25.17 1.81 -0.09
CA GLU A 85 26.36 2.03 -0.92
C GLU A 85 26.71 3.51 -1.14
N GLU A 86 25.76 4.45 -1.14
CA GLU A 86 26.03 5.81 -1.62
C GLU A 86 26.56 6.80 -0.56
N PHE A 87 26.27 6.67 0.75
CA PHE A 87 26.66 7.71 1.74
C PHE A 87 26.95 7.19 3.17
N PRO A 88 28.12 7.48 3.77
CA PRO A 88 28.52 6.89 5.06
C PRO A 88 27.84 7.50 6.32
N ALA A 89 27.34 6.59 7.16
CA ALA A 89 27.28 6.53 8.64
C ALA A 89 26.61 7.61 9.51
N THR A 90 26.19 8.79 9.02
CA THR A 90 25.67 9.86 9.93
C THR A 90 24.16 10.17 9.84
N ARG A 91 23.36 9.36 9.13
CA ARG A 91 21.90 9.63 8.98
C ARG A 91 21.02 8.77 9.90
N ARG A 92 19.93 9.37 10.38
CA ARG A 92 18.76 8.68 10.92
C ARG A 92 17.76 8.45 9.79
N TYR A 93 17.27 7.23 9.65
CA TYR A 93 16.22 6.87 8.71
C TYR A 93 14.88 6.86 9.43
N ILE A 94 13.89 7.55 8.88
CA ILE A 94 12.53 7.55 9.41
C ILE A 94 11.67 6.77 8.41
N PRO A 95 11.16 5.57 8.79
CA PRO A 95 10.16 4.90 7.98
C PRO A 95 8.86 5.70 8.05
N VAL A 96 8.32 6.06 6.89
CA VAL A 96 7.05 6.77 6.76
C VAL A 96 6.10 5.91 5.96
N GLU A 97 5.01 5.48 6.59
CA GLU A 97 3.89 4.87 5.86
C GLU A 97 3.21 5.93 5.00
N VAL A 98 3.24 5.75 3.68
CA VAL A 98 2.47 6.56 2.75
C VAL A 98 1.40 5.70 2.10
N THR A 99 0.29 6.35 1.77
CA THR A 99 -0.87 5.74 1.12
C THR A 99 -0.93 6.25 -0.32
N GLU A 100 -0.88 5.35 -1.30
CA GLU A 100 -1.10 5.68 -2.73
C GLU A 100 -2.57 5.56 -3.16
#